data_AF-A0A852D006-F1
#
_entry.id   AF-A0A852D006-F1
#
_cell.length_a   1.000
_cell.length_b   1.000
_cell.length_c   1.000
_cell.angle_alpha   90.00
_cell.angle_beta   90.00
_cell.angle_gamma   90.00
#
_symmetry.space_group_name_H-M   'P 1'
#
loop_
_entity.id
_entity.type
_entity.pdbx_description
1 polymer ?
#
loop_
_entity_poly.entity_id
_entity_poly.type
_entity_poly.pdbx_seq_one_letter_code
_entity_poly.pdbx_strand_id
1 'polypeptide(L)'
;RCYEAEIEEIDEENGTAAVTFAGYGNAEVTPLFNLKPVEEGRKAKEDSGNKPMSKKEMIAQQREYKKKKALKKAQRIKELEQEREDQKVKWQQFNNRAYSKNKKGQVKRSIFASPESVTGKVGVGTCGIADKPMTQYQDTSKYNVRHLMPQ
;
A
#
# COMPACT_ATOMS: atom_id res chain seq x y z
N ARG A 1 -4.93 24.52 -40.05
CA ARG A 1 -3.61 24.60 -39.38
C ARG A 1 -3.18 23.17 -39.10
N CYS A 2 -1.89 22.83 -39.21
CA CYS A 2 -1.41 21.49 -38.93
C CYS A 2 -0.76 21.48 -37.54
N TYR A 3 -1.09 20.47 -36.73
CA TYR A 3 -0.49 20.23 -35.42
C TYR A 3 0.21 18.87 -35.46
N GLU A 4 1.19 18.70 -34.58
CA GLU A 4 1.89 17.43 -34.42
C GLU A 4 0.99 16.43 -33.70
N ALA A 5 0.88 15.23 -34.26
CA ALA A 5 0.03 14.18 -33.75
C ALA A 5 0.64 12.81 -34.02
N GLU A 6 0.36 11.86 -33.14
CA GLU A 6 0.76 10.46 -33.26
C GLU A 6 -0.45 9.63 -33.71
N ILE A 7 -0.22 8.68 -34.63
CA ILE A 7 -1.28 7.79 -35.11
C ILE A 7 -1.41 6.62 -34.14
N GLU A 8 -2.59 6.44 -33.54
CA GLU A 8 -2.86 5.31 -32.64
C GLU A 8 -3.45 4.12 -33.39
N GLU A 9 -4.40 4.38 -34.27
CA GLU A 9 -5.13 3.35 -35.02
C GLU A 9 -5.46 3.84 -36.42
N ILE A 10 -5.34 2.94 -37.40
CA ILE A 10 -5.70 3.20 -38.80
C ILE A 10 -6.85 2.27 -39.16
N ASP A 11 -7.93 2.86 -39.64
CA ASP A 11 -9.05 2.16 -40.25
C ASP A 11 -8.91 2.26 -41.77
N GLU A 12 -8.38 1.20 -42.37
CA GLU A 12 -8.16 1.08 -43.82
C GLU A 12 -9.49 1.00 -44.61
N GLU A 13 -10.57 0.53 -43.98
CA GLU A 13 -11.87 0.35 -44.64
C GLU A 13 -12.55 1.70 -44.86
N ASN A 14 -12.50 2.58 -43.86
CA ASN A 14 -13.09 3.92 -43.92
C ASN A 14 -12.09 5.01 -44.37
N GLY A 15 -10.80 4.68 -44.50
CA GLY A 15 -9.76 5.63 -44.87
C GLY A 15 -9.53 6.72 -43.81
N THR A 16 -9.78 6.39 -42.55
CA THR A 16 -9.64 7.30 -41.40
C THR A 16 -8.59 6.79 -40.43
N ALA A 17 -7.98 7.69 -39.67
CA ALA A 17 -7.04 7.35 -38.61
C ALA A 17 -7.41 8.09 -37.33
N ALA A 18 -7.32 7.37 -36.21
CA ALA A 18 -7.36 7.96 -34.89
C ALA A 18 -5.97 8.53 -34.57
N VAL A 19 -5.90 9.85 -34.34
CA VAL A 19 -4.65 10.55 -34.03
C VAL A 19 -4.75 11.25 -32.70
N THR A 20 -3.66 11.23 -31.93
CA THR A 20 -3.54 11.92 -30.65
C THR A 20 -2.57 13.09 -30.78
N PHE A 21 -3.05 14.31 -30.52
CA PHE A 21 -2.25 15.52 -30.64
C PHE A 21 -1.20 15.61 -29.53
N ALA A 22 0.06 15.80 -29.92
CA ALA A 22 1.18 15.94 -29.01
C ALA A 22 1.01 17.18 -28.10
N GLY A 23 1.28 17.03 -26.80
CA GLY A 23 1.20 18.11 -25.81
C GLY A 23 -0.17 18.36 -25.17
N TYR A 24 -1.27 17.96 -25.81
CA TYR A 24 -2.63 18.16 -25.27
C TYR A 24 -3.30 16.86 -24.85
N GLY A 25 -2.89 15.71 -25.40
CA GLY A 25 -3.49 14.40 -25.07
C GLY A 25 -4.92 14.23 -25.58
N ASN A 26 -5.36 15.09 -26.49
CA ASN A 26 -6.66 14.98 -27.15
C ASN A 26 -6.54 14.05 -28.37
N ALA A 27 -7.45 13.08 -28.47
CA ALA A 27 -7.57 12.18 -29.61
C ALA A 27 -8.70 12.62 -30.54
N GLU A 28 -8.48 12.57 -31.85
CA GLU A 28 -9.45 12.91 -32.88
C GLU A 28 -9.35 11.93 -34.05
N VAL A 29 -10.49 11.58 -34.65
CA VAL A 29 -10.54 10.76 -35.88
C VAL A 29 -10.46 11.67 -37.08
N THR A 30 -9.40 11.52 -37.88
CA THR A 30 -9.13 12.36 -39.05
C THR A 30 -8.95 11.50 -40.31
N PRO A 31 -9.45 11.93 -41.49
CA PRO A 31 -9.20 11.22 -42.75
C PRO A 31 -7.71 11.14 -43.11
N LEU A 32 -7.27 10.03 -43.69
CA LEU A 32 -5.86 9.80 -44.05
C LEU A 32 -5.31 10.87 -45.00
N PHE A 33 -6.14 11.41 -45.91
CA PHE A 33 -5.74 12.47 -46.83
C PHE A 33 -5.35 13.80 -46.14
N ASN A 34 -5.83 14.02 -44.91
CA ASN A 34 -5.52 15.23 -44.14
C ASN A 34 -4.22 15.10 -43.34
N LEU A 35 -3.66 13.90 -43.22
CA LEU A 35 -2.39 13.65 -42.55
C LEU A 35 -1.23 14.07 -43.46
N LYS A 36 -0.23 14.71 -42.87
CA LYS A 36 1.00 15.10 -43.57
C LYS A 36 2.19 14.43 -42.90
N PRO A 37 3.19 13.97 -43.67
CA PRO A 37 4.41 13.43 -43.09
C PRO A 37 5.07 14.50 -42.23
N VAL A 38 5.65 14.08 -41.11
CA VAL A 38 6.44 14.96 -40.25
C VAL A 38 7.75 15.23 -40.96
N GLU A 39 7.94 16.46 -41.44
CA GLU A 39 9.19 16.93 -42.04
C GLU A 39 10.33 16.76 -41.01
N GLU A 40 11.30 15.88 -41.31
CA GLU A 40 12.42 15.49 -40.42
C GLU A 40 13.34 16.65 -40.01
N GLY A 41 13.12 17.86 -40.54
CA GLY A 41 13.83 19.09 -40.17
C GLY A 41 13.22 19.86 -38.98
N ARG A 42 11.98 19.56 -38.56
CA ARG A 42 11.39 20.12 -37.33
C ARG A 42 11.57 19.12 -36.20
N LYS A 43 12.81 18.90 -35.79
CA LYS A 43 13.06 18.37 -34.45
C LYS A 43 12.41 19.33 -33.49
N ALA A 44 11.32 18.88 -32.88
CA ALA A 44 10.70 19.58 -31.77
C ALA A 44 11.83 20.01 -30.83
N LYS A 45 11.89 21.31 -30.55
CA LYS A 45 12.39 21.75 -29.25
C LYS A 45 11.36 21.31 -28.22
N GLU A 46 11.22 20.00 -28.05
CA GLU A 46 10.61 19.41 -26.88
C GLU A 46 11.66 19.56 -25.78
N ASP A 47 11.33 20.48 -24.90
CA ASP A 47 11.52 20.34 -23.47
C ASP A 47 12.94 20.05 -22.99
N SER A 48 13.57 21.12 -22.52
CA SER A 48 14.58 21.11 -21.47
C SER A 48 14.06 20.36 -20.22
N GLY A 49 14.03 19.03 -20.27
CA GLY A 49 13.54 18.19 -19.19
C GLY A 49 13.91 16.72 -19.30
N ASN A 50 13.85 16.11 -20.48
CA ASN A 50 14.04 14.66 -20.61
C ASN A 50 15.31 14.31 -21.40
N LYS A 51 16.47 14.46 -20.74
CA LYS A 51 17.55 13.51 -21.02
C LYS A 51 16.99 12.12 -20.69
N PRO A 52 17.24 11.08 -21.49
CA PRO A 52 16.91 9.73 -21.06
C PRO A 52 17.66 9.48 -19.75
N MET A 53 16.92 9.55 -18.64
CA MET A 53 17.45 9.37 -17.30
C MET A 53 18.27 8.10 -17.33
N SER A 54 19.55 8.21 -16.99
CA SER A 54 20.45 7.06 -17.02
C SER A 54 19.79 5.93 -16.25
N LYS A 55 19.92 4.68 -16.71
CA LYS A 55 19.33 3.50 -16.05
C LYS A 55 19.58 3.48 -14.54
N LYS A 56 20.70 4.06 -14.10
CA LYS A 56 21.09 4.27 -12.70
C LYS A 56 20.15 5.21 -11.92
N GLU A 57 19.69 6.28 -12.55
CA GLU A 57 18.84 7.32 -11.97
C GLU A 57 17.38 6.86 -11.87
N MET A 58 16.89 6.13 -12.88
CA MET A 58 15.58 5.46 -12.82
C MET A 58 15.50 4.44 -11.67
N ILE A 59 16.57 3.68 -11.44
CA ILE A 59 16.67 2.74 -10.31
C ILE A 59 16.69 3.49 -8.97
N ALA A 60 17.36 4.65 -8.89
CA ALA A 60 17.40 5.47 -7.68
C ALA A 60 16.01 6.02 -7.33
N GLN A 61 15.29 6.57 -8.31
CA GLN A 61 13.91 7.06 -8.12
C GLN A 61 12.96 5.94 -7.69
N GLN A 62 13.09 4.75 -8.27
CA GLN A 62 12.26 3.61 -7.86
C GLN A 62 12.54 3.19 -6.40
N ARG A 63 13.81 3.23 -5.96
CA ARG A 63 14.19 2.95 -4.56
C ARG A 63 13.65 4.01 -3.61
N GLU A 64 13.73 5.28 -3.99
CA GLU A 64 13.21 6.39 -3.19
C GLU A 64 11.69 6.33 -3.05
N TYR A 65 10.97 6.04 -4.14
CA TYR A 65 9.53 5.81 -4.13
C TYR A 65 9.14 4.65 -3.20
N LYS A 66 9.86 3.52 -3.28
CA LYS A 66 9.64 2.37 -2.38
C LYS A 66 9.89 2.73 -0.91
N LYS A 67 10.95 3.50 -0.62
CA LYS A 67 11.23 4.00 0.75
C LYS A 67 10.12 4.90 1.27
N LYS A 68 9.65 5.86 0.46
CA LYS A 68 8.56 6.77 0.82
C LYS A 68 7.26 6.01 1.11
N LYS A 69 6.94 4.99 0.30
CA LYS A 69 5.77 4.12 0.51
C LYS A 69 5.88 3.28 1.79
N ALA A 70 7.06 2.70 2.06
CA ALA A 70 7.30 1.92 3.28
C ALA A 70 7.19 2.78 4.54
N LEU A 71 7.75 4.00 4.51
CA LEU A 71 7.70 4.94 5.62
C LEU A 71 6.26 5.38 5.92
N LYS A 72 5.47 5.71 4.89
CA LYS A 72 4.04 6.04 5.06
C LYS A 72 3.24 4.86 5.63
N LYS A 73 3.54 3.62 5.22
CA LYS A 73 2.90 2.42 5.78
C LYS A 73 3.26 2.23 7.25
N ALA A 74 4.53 2.40 7.61
CA ALA A 74 5.00 2.29 9.00
C ALA A 74 4.35 3.34 9.91
N GLN A 75 4.20 4.58 9.43
CA GLN A 75 3.50 5.64 10.16
C GLN A 75 2.03 5.29 10.41
N ARG A 76 1.30 4.85 9.38
CA ARG A 76 -0.10 4.42 9.53
C ARG A 76 -0.26 3.28 10.54
N ILE A 77 0.65 2.31 10.55
CA ILE A 77 0.61 1.20 11.51
C ILE A 77 0.88 1.72 12.93
N LYS A 78 1.85 2.63 13.09
CA LYS A 78 2.17 3.24 14.37
C LYS A 78 1.00 4.05 14.93
N GLU A 79 0.31 4.82 14.09
CA GLU A 79 -0.89 5.58 14.48
C GLU A 79 -2.02 4.65 14.93
N LEU A 80 -2.30 3.58 14.19
CA LEU A 80 -3.30 2.57 14.58
C LEU A 80 -2.96 1.88 15.92
N GLU A 81 -1.69 1.56 16.16
CA GLU A 81 -1.25 0.98 17.43
C GLU A 81 -1.42 1.98 18.59
N GLN A 82 -1.11 3.25 18.36
CA GLN A 82 -1.30 4.32 19.34
C GLN A 82 -2.78 4.51 19.68
N GLU A 83 -3.66 4.55 18.67
CA GLU A 83 -5.12 4.63 18.90
C GLU A 83 -5.63 3.44 19.73
N ARG A 84 -5.11 2.24 19.46
CA ARG A 84 -5.45 1.03 20.22
C ARG A 84 -4.98 1.13 21.67
N GLU A 85 -3.75 1.57 21.91
CA GLU A 85 -3.22 1.77 23.27
C GLU A 85 -3.98 2.89 24.00
N ASP A 86 -4.35 3.98 23.33
CA ASP A 86 -5.16 5.06 23.91
C ASP A 86 -6.54 4.56 24.32
N GLN A 87 -7.19 3.74 23.50
CA GLN A 87 -8.47 3.11 23.85
C GLN A 87 -8.32 2.18 25.05
N LYS A 88 -7.25 1.38 25.10
CA LYS A 88 -6.94 0.53 26.24
C LYS A 88 -6.69 1.34 27.51
N VAL A 89 -5.92 2.43 27.43
CA VAL A 89 -5.66 3.33 28.57
C VAL A 89 -6.96 3.99 29.03
N LYS A 90 -7.80 4.49 28.11
CA LYS A 90 -9.13 5.05 28.44
C LYS A 90 -10.00 4.01 29.15
N TRP A 91 -10.02 2.77 28.67
CA TRP A 91 -10.77 1.69 29.31
C TRP A 91 -10.21 1.37 30.70
N GLN A 92 -8.88 1.25 30.82
CA GLN A 92 -8.22 1.02 32.10
C GLN A 92 -8.51 2.14 33.11
N GLN A 93 -8.47 3.40 32.68
CA GLN A 93 -8.80 4.56 33.51
C GLN A 93 -10.27 4.53 33.93
N PHE A 94 -11.21 4.21 33.03
CA PHE A 94 -12.62 4.04 33.37
C PHE A 94 -12.82 2.94 34.43
N ASN A 95 -12.17 1.80 34.24
CA ASN A 95 -12.22 0.66 35.16
C ASN A 95 -11.61 1.00 36.53
N ASN A 96 -10.41 1.60 36.55
CA ASN A 96 -9.74 2.03 37.77
C ASN A 96 -10.55 3.09 38.51
N ARG A 97 -11.23 3.99 37.79
CA ARG A 97 -12.14 4.99 38.38
C ARG A 97 -13.40 4.35 38.98
N ALA A 98 -13.87 3.23 38.42
CA ALA A 98 -14.95 2.43 38.99
C ALA A 98 -14.53 1.71 40.28
N TYR A 99 -13.27 1.26 40.38
CA TYR A 99 -12.73 0.57 41.56
C TYR A 99 -12.17 1.49 42.65
N SER A 100 -11.76 2.72 42.32
CA SER A 100 -11.14 3.67 43.26
C SER A 100 -12.13 4.31 44.24
N LYS A 101 -13.43 4.30 43.95
CA LYS A 101 -14.44 4.77 44.90
C LYS A 101 -14.81 3.63 45.85
N ASN A 102 -14.29 3.69 47.08
CA ASN A 102 -14.52 2.77 48.20
C ASN A 102 -15.90 2.09 48.18
N LYS A 103 -15.98 0.88 47.61
CA LYS A 103 -17.15 0.00 47.71
C LYS A 103 -16.77 -1.24 48.53
N LYS A 104 -17.10 -1.18 49.82
CA LYS A 104 -17.07 -2.33 50.72
C LYS A 104 -18.03 -3.39 50.17
N GLY A 105 -17.54 -4.60 49.88
CA GLY A 105 -18.34 -5.73 49.39
C GLY A 105 -18.16 -6.12 47.92
N GLN A 106 -17.28 -5.46 47.17
CA GLN A 106 -16.99 -5.84 45.78
C GLN A 106 -15.79 -6.82 45.71
N VAL A 107 -15.98 -7.98 45.07
CA VAL A 107 -14.94 -8.99 44.87
C VAL A 107 -13.85 -8.40 43.96
N LYS A 108 -12.60 -8.35 44.46
CA LYS A 108 -11.47 -7.63 43.83
C LYS A 108 -11.00 -8.20 42.48
N ARG A 109 -11.40 -9.41 42.11
CA ARG A 109 -11.09 -10.00 40.79
C ARG A 109 -12.32 -10.68 40.20
N SER A 110 -12.58 -10.43 38.92
CA SER A 110 -13.58 -11.15 38.14
C SER A 110 -13.19 -12.63 38.03
N ILE A 111 -14.16 -13.54 38.12
CA ILE A 111 -13.95 -14.97 37.83
C ILE A 111 -13.53 -15.23 36.37
N PHE A 112 -13.69 -14.23 35.49
CA PHE A 112 -13.23 -14.23 34.11
C PHE A 112 -11.94 -13.44 33.89
N ALA A 113 -11.33 -12.89 34.96
CA ALA A 113 -10.06 -12.19 34.83
C ALA A 113 -8.95 -13.20 34.53
N SER A 114 -8.18 -12.95 33.46
CA SER A 114 -6.99 -13.74 33.19
C SER A 114 -6.02 -13.62 34.38
N PRO A 115 -5.41 -14.73 34.80
CA PRO A 115 -4.46 -14.72 35.91
C PRO A 115 -3.24 -13.84 35.56
N GLU A 116 -2.73 -13.10 36.55
CA GLU A 116 -1.52 -12.27 36.41
C GLU A 116 -0.24 -13.12 36.22
N SER A 117 -0.33 -14.43 36.40
CA SER A 117 0.75 -15.39 36.17
C SER A 117 0.39 -16.33 35.01
N VAL A 118 1.35 -16.56 34.11
CA VAL A 118 1.30 -17.56 33.02
C VAL A 118 1.05 -19.00 33.51
N THR A 119 1.17 -19.25 34.82
CA THR A 119 0.89 -20.56 35.45
C THR A 119 -0.49 -20.66 36.11
N GLY A 120 -1.37 -19.67 35.93
CA GLY A 120 -2.72 -19.67 36.51
C GLY A 120 -3.65 -20.66 35.80
N LYS A 121 -3.76 -21.85 36.36
CA LYS A 121 -4.63 -22.95 35.90
C LYS A 121 -6.11 -22.53 35.95
N VAL A 122 -6.74 -22.32 34.79
CA VAL A 122 -8.20 -22.20 34.66
C VAL A 122 -8.72 -23.43 33.94
N GLY A 123 -9.34 -24.32 34.71
CA GLY A 123 -10.06 -25.48 34.18
C GLY A 123 -11.38 -25.04 33.55
N VAL A 124 -11.37 -24.83 32.24
CA VAL A 124 -12.44 -25.17 31.29
C VAL A 124 -11.71 -25.61 30.02
N GLY A 125 -11.89 -26.87 29.63
CA GLY A 125 -11.00 -27.62 28.73
C GLY A 125 -10.50 -26.84 27.51
N THR A 126 -9.20 -26.54 27.49
CA THR A 126 -8.49 -26.35 26.23
C THR A 126 -8.56 -27.67 25.49
N CYS A 127 -9.41 -27.79 24.49
CA CYS A 127 -9.32 -28.88 23.52
C CYS A 127 -7.95 -28.77 22.83
N GLY A 128 -6.92 -29.44 23.38
CA GLY A 128 -5.63 -29.69 22.74
C GLY A 128 -4.66 -28.52 22.48
N ILE A 129 -4.86 -27.32 23.05
CA ILE A 129 -4.02 -26.12 22.73
C ILE A 129 -3.30 -25.56 23.98
N ALA A 130 -2.97 -26.41 24.95
CA ALA A 130 -2.44 -25.96 26.25
C ALA A 130 -1.10 -25.18 26.18
N ASP A 131 -0.24 -25.44 25.18
CA ASP A 131 1.14 -24.94 25.19
C ASP A 131 1.48 -23.93 24.08
N LYS A 132 0.47 -23.45 23.32
CA LYS A 132 0.71 -22.48 22.25
C LYS A 132 0.38 -21.06 22.72
N PRO A 133 1.36 -20.15 22.84
CA PRO A 133 1.07 -18.77 23.21
C PRO A 133 0.25 -18.10 22.10
N MET A 134 -0.81 -17.40 22.51
CA MET A 134 -1.81 -16.75 21.66
C MET A 134 -1.22 -15.70 20.68
N THR A 135 0.05 -15.36 20.82
CA THR A 135 0.73 -14.30 20.05
C THR A 135 1.99 -14.76 19.32
N GLN A 136 2.22 -16.08 19.16
CA GLN A 136 3.36 -16.51 18.35
C GLN A 136 3.10 -16.22 16.87
N TYR A 137 3.87 -15.30 16.31
CA TYR A 137 3.89 -15.02 14.88
C TYR A 137 4.23 -16.31 14.14
N GLN A 138 3.25 -16.88 13.43
CA GLN A 138 3.49 -18.02 12.54
C GLN A 138 4.33 -17.50 11.38
N ASP A 139 5.61 -17.84 11.38
CA ASP A 139 6.52 -17.47 10.30
C ASP A 139 5.97 -18.05 8.98
N THR A 140 5.52 -17.17 8.09
CA THR A 140 4.96 -17.53 6.78
C THR A 140 6.07 -17.89 5.78
N SER A 141 7.34 -17.91 6.21
CA SER A 141 8.50 -18.38 5.44
C SER A 141 8.30 -19.76 4.81
N LYS A 142 7.47 -20.63 5.42
CA LYS A 142 7.09 -21.93 4.85
C LYS A 142 6.33 -21.87 3.51
N TYR A 143 5.76 -20.71 3.15
CA TYR A 143 5.09 -20.47 1.87
C TYR A 143 5.86 -19.51 0.94
N ASN A 144 7.06 -19.07 1.34
CA ASN A 144 7.91 -18.23 0.49
C ASN A 144 8.67 -19.10 -0.53
N VAL A 145 8.05 -19.33 -1.68
CA VAL A 145 8.51 -20.15 -2.82
C VAL A 145 9.89 -19.71 -3.39
N ARG A 146 10.43 -18.55 -2.96
CA ARG A 146 11.74 -18.05 -3.40
C ARG A 146 12.94 -18.89 -2.95
N HIS A 147 12.79 -19.73 -1.92
CA HIS A 147 13.87 -20.64 -1.48
C HIS A 147 13.88 -21.98 -2.22
N LEU A 148 12.91 -22.23 -3.11
CA LEU A 148 12.80 -23.49 -3.88
C LEU A 148 13.40 -23.43 -5.28
N MET A 149 13.92 -22.27 -5.72
CA MET A 149 14.61 -22.18 -7.00
C MET A 149 16.11 -22.42 -6.80
N PRO A 150 16.71 -23.46 -7.41
CA PRO A 150 18.16 -23.61 -7.41
C PRO A 150 18.80 -22.44 -8.16
N GLN A 151 19.95 -21.98 -7.65
CA GLN A 151 20.82 -20.98 -8.28
C GLN A 151 21.46 -21.54 -9.55
#